data_AF-A0A1F3M863-F1
#
_entry.id   AF-A0A1F3M863-F1
#
_cell.length_a   1.000
_cell.length_b   1.000
_cell.length_c   1.000
_cell.angle_alpha   90.00
_cell.angle_beta   90.00
_cell.angle_gamma   90.00
#
_symmetry.space_group_name_H-M   'P 1'
#
loop_
_entity.id
_entity.type
_entity.pdbx_description
1 polymer ?
#
loop_
_entity_poly.entity_id
_entity_poly.type
_entity_poly.pdbx_seq_one_letter_code
_entity_poly.pdbx_strand_id
1 'polypeptide(L)'
;MIQLIDRQEIFSKLSNISYEIVDLQNAFYDNSMEFDSQTEQQEYLDSFDALNVKFNKPATKSKLISFEHENLSTFPKVLGDKIWDLFHSIGQTDFYLISHLKLDLFGNLNNKYKPLVQSYNKLEKIVGAKTYYEALKIGIDDLKELSTIIFWITRCDMSSPEYIFFATADNRLSFNICKYGNIHLTEYGNIEIVNDKLMKRFGLYEITDEFERFSESGIIDGRRLKK
;
A
#
# COMPACT_ATOMS: atom_id res chain seq x y z
N MET A 1 -17.77 -0.98 5.94
CA MET A 1 -18.29 -2.08 5.08
C MET A 1 -17.41 -2.12 3.86
N ILE A 2 -16.69 -3.22 3.68
CA ILE A 2 -15.78 -3.41 2.55
C ILE A 2 -16.59 -3.84 1.32
N GLN A 3 -16.34 -3.18 0.20
CA GLN A 3 -16.94 -3.48 -1.10
C GLN A 3 -15.84 -3.91 -2.08
N LEU A 4 -16.05 -5.01 -2.80
CA LEU A 4 -15.18 -5.43 -3.88
C LEU A 4 -15.59 -4.65 -5.14
N ILE A 5 -14.64 -4.00 -5.80
CA ILE A 5 -14.87 -3.18 -6.99
C ILE A 5 -13.83 -3.50 -8.06
N ASP A 6 -14.18 -3.24 -9.33
CA ASP A 6 -13.23 -3.36 -10.43
C ASP A 6 -12.22 -2.21 -10.39
N ARG A 7 -10.95 -2.50 -10.66
CA ARG A 7 -9.90 -1.47 -10.75
C ARG A 7 -10.20 -0.43 -11.82
N GLN A 8 -10.89 -0.80 -12.90
CA GLN A 8 -11.33 0.12 -13.95
C GLN A 8 -12.31 1.19 -13.43
N GLU A 9 -13.06 0.89 -12.35
CA GLU A 9 -13.87 1.92 -11.67
C GLU A 9 -13.00 2.97 -10.96
N ILE A 10 -11.85 2.58 -10.42
CA ILE A 10 -10.89 3.52 -9.84
C ILE A 10 -10.30 4.39 -10.94
N PHE A 11 -9.88 3.79 -12.05
CA PHE A 11 -9.28 4.51 -13.18
C PHE A 11 -10.20 5.56 -13.80
N SER A 12 -11.51 5.32 -13.76
CA SER A 12 -12.51 6.28 -14.25
C SER A 12 -12.89 7.36 -13.23
N LYS A 13 -12.75 7.12 -11.92
CA LYS A 13 -13.25 8.02 -10.86
C LYS A 13 -12.15 8.83 -10.16
N LEU A 14 -10.94 8.29 -10.05
CA LEU A 14 -9.88 8.84 -9.20
C LEU A 14 -8.62 9.14 -10.03
N SER A 15 -8.64 10.26 -10.74
CA SER A 15 -7.57 10.62 -11.69
C SER A 15 -6.17 10.65 -11.11
N ASN A 16 -6.00 10.97 -9.82
CA ASN A 16 -4.69 11.22 -9.25
C ASN A 16 -3.95 9.92 -8.90
N ILE A 17 -4.62 9.00 -8.20
CA ILE A 17 -4.05 7.67 -7.98
C ILE A 17 -3.90 6.89 -9.30
N SER A 18 -4.81 7.13 -10.25
CA SER A 18 -4.72 6.49 -11.55
C SER A 18 -3.51 6.98 -12.34
N TYR A 19 -3.18 8.28 -12.27
CA TYR A 19 -1.92 8.79 -12.81
C TYR A 19 -0.71 8.08 -12.16
N GLU A 20 -0.68 7.94 -10.84
CA GLU A 20 0.43 7.29 -10.12
C GLU A 20 0.59 5.81 -10.52
N ILE A 21 -0.52 5.08 -10.68
CA ILE A 21 -0.51 3.70 -11.18
C ILE A 21 -0.02 3.63 -12.62
N VAL A 22 -0.49 4.51 -13.52
CA VAL A 22 -0.02 4.55 -14.91
C VAL A 22 1.46 4.90 -14.99
N ASP A 23 1.94 5.85 -14.18
CA ASP A 23 3.35 6.23 -14.12
C ASP A 23 4.23 5.05 -13.70
N LEU A 24 3.81 4.30 -12.67
CA LEU A 24 4.48 3.07 -12.24
C LEU A 24 4.41 1.98 -13.33
N GLN A 25 3.24 1.71 -13.89
CA GLN A 25 3.10 0.70 -14.94
C GLN A 25 4.00 1.00 -16.15
N ASN A 26 4.11 2.26 -16.57
CA ASN A 26 5.04 2.66 -17.62
C ASN A 26 6.52 2.46 -17.23
N ALA A 27 6.87 2.64 -15.94
CA ALA A 27 8.22 2.44 -15.45
C ALA A 27 8.61 0.96 -15.33
N PHE A 28 7.64 0.08 -15.01
CA PHE A 28 7.84 -1.37 -14.91
C PHE A 28 7.68 -2.12 -16.24
N TYR A 29 6.98 -1.51 -17.21
CA TYR A 29 6.75 -2.13 -18.50
C TYR A 29 8.05 -2.16 -19.32
N ASP A 30 8.43 -3.36 -19.74
CA ASP A 30 9.62 -3.67 -20.52
C ASP A 30 9.18 -4.43 -21.77
N ASN A 31 9.22 -3.74 -22.90
CA ASN A 31 8.88 -4.30 -24.20
C ASN A 31 9.97 -5.22 -24.78
N SER A 32 11.12 -5.33 -24.10
CA SER A 32 12.26 -6.15 -24.52
C SER A 32 12.40 -7.46 -23.72
N MET A 33 11.48 -7.72 -22.79
CA MET A 33 11.48 -8.93 -21.97
C MET A 33 11.27 -10.18 -22.86
N GLU A 34 12.16 -11.16 -22.69
CA GLU A 34 12.01 -12.49 -23.29
C GLU A 34 11.21 -13.38 -22.35
N PHE A 35 10.30 -14.19 -22.92
CA PHE A 35 9.42 -15.08 -22.17
C PHE A 35 9.62 -16.53 -22.62
N ASP A 36 9.53 -17.47 -21.67
CA ASP A 36 9.67 -18.89 -21.97
C ASP A 36 8.42 -19.44 -22.69
N SER A 37 7.28 -18.75 -22.58
CA SER A 37 6.02 -19.14 -23.21
C SER A 37 5.10 -17.97 -23.55
N GLN A 38 4.14 -18.21 -24.46
CA GLN A 38 3.08 -17.24 -24.76
C GLN A 38 2.17 -16.98 -23.56
N THR A 39 1.97 -17.96 -22.69
CA THR A 39 1.15 -17.81 -21.47
C THR A 39 1.80 -16.82 -20.52
N GLU A 40 3.09 -16.99 -20.25
CA GLU A 40 3.86 -16.08 -19.39
C GLU A 40 3.89 -14.66 -19.95
N GLN A 41 4.08 -14.52 -21.27
CA GLN A 41 3.98 -13.23 -21.94
C GLN A 41 2.61 -12.58 -21.74
N GLN A 42 1.52 -13.35 -21.87
CA GLN A 42 0.17 -12.82 -21.71
C GLN A 42 -0.10 -12.42 -20.25
N GLU A 43 0.30 -13.24 -19.27
CA GLU A 43 0.18 -12.93 -17.85
C GLU A 43 0.94 -11.64 -17.47
N TYR A 44 2.14 -11.48 -18.04
CA TYR A 44 2.91 -10.24 -17.91
C TYR A 44 2.13 -9.06 -18.45
N LEU A 45 1.67 -9.11 -19.71
CA LEU A 45 0.93 -8.01 -20.34
C LEU A 45 -0.38 -7.68 -19.61
N ASP A 46 -1.10 -8.69 -19.14
CA ASP A 46 -2.37 -8.53 -18.41
C ASP A 46 -2.20 -7.84 -17.05
N SER A 47 -0.98 -7.86 -16.49
CA SER A 47 -0.66 -7.14 -15.25
C SER A 47 -0.65 -5.61 -15.43
N PHE A 48 -0.53 -5.11 -16.67
CA PHE A 48 -0.46 -3.70 -17.03
C PHE A 48 -1.81 -3.15 -17.54
N ASP A 49 -2.80 -3.17 -16.65
CA ASP A 49 -4.21 -2.87 -16.95
C ASP A 49 -4.56 -1.38 -17.13
N ALA A 50 -3.58 -0.48 -16.99
CA ALA A 50 -3.80 0.97 -17.02
C ALA A 50 -3.00 1.70 -18.11
N LEU A 51 -2.11 1.04 -18.87
CA LEU A 51 -1.19 1.71 -19.82
C LEU A 51 -1.89 2.61 -20.86
N ASN A 52 -3.12 2.27 -21.24
CA ASN A 52 -3.88 3.02 -22.25
C ASN A 52 -4.69 4.19 -21.67
N VAL A 53 -4.69 4.37 -20.34
CA VAL A 53 -5.50 5.39 -19.69
C VAL A 53 -4.77 6.73 -19.71
N LYS A 54 -5.44 7.78 -20.18
CA LYS A 54 -4.86 9.11 -20.35
C LYS A 54 -5.14 10.00 -19.14
N PHE A 55 -4.09 10.58 -18.57
CA PHE A 55 -4.19 11.50 -17.43
C PHE A 55 -3.29 12.71 -17.57
N ASN A 56 -3.64 13.77 -16.84
CA ASN A 56 -2.77 14.92 -16.64
C ASN A 56 -1.96 14.69 -15.37
N LYS A 57 -0.64 14.95 -15.43
CA LYS A 57 0.23 14.89 -14.26
C LYS A 57 -0.23 15.89 -13.19
N PRO A 58 -0.66 15.43 -12.00
CA PRO A 58 -1.01 16.32 -10.91
C PRO A 58 0.26 16.93 -10.29
N ALA A 59 0.13 18.11 -9.68
CA ALA A 59 1.13 18.56 -8.71
C ALA A 59 1.10 17.61 -7.51
N THR A 60 2.26 17.23 -6.98
CA THR A 60 2.36 16.31 -5.84
C THR A 60 3.33 16.81 -4.80
N LYS A 61 3.08 16.43 -3.55
CA LYS A 61 4.05 16.48 -2.46
C LYS A 61 4.10 15.10 -1.81
N SER A 62 5.29 14.51 -1.75
CA SER A 62 5.49 13.20 -1.14
C SER A 62 6.19 13.33 0.20
N LYS A 63 5.77 12.50 1.16
CA LYS A 63 6.35 12.42 2.50
C LYS A 63 6.61 10.96 2.85
N LEU A 64 7.74 10.71 3.48
CA LEU A 64 8.03 9.42 4.07
C LEU A 64 7.88 9.53 5.59
N ILE A 65 6.85 8.89 6.13
CA ILE A 65 6.41 9.09 7.51
C ILE A 65 6.73 7.84 8.34
N SER A 66 7.23 8.06 9.56
CA SER A 66 7.63 7.05 10.52
C SER A 66 7.12 7.37 11.93
N PHE A 67 7.27 6.41 12.85
CA PHE A 67 7.06 6.57 14.27
C PHE A 67 7.95 5.61 15.07
N GLU A 68 8.17 5.97 16.32
CA GLU A 68 8.96 5.18 17.26
C GLU A 68 8.14 4.00 17.81
N HIS A 69 8.55 2.77 17.50
CA HIS A 69 8.00 1.54 18.09
C HIS A 69 8.89 0.33 17.83
N GLU A 70 9.37 -0.31 18.90
CA GLU A 70 10.37 -1.39 18.80
C GLU A 70 9.76 -2.79 18.62
N ASN A 71 8.60 -3.05 19.21
CA ASN A 71 8.06 -4.40 19.29
C ASN A 71 7.28 -4.77 18.01
N LEU A 72 7.90 -5.57 17.15
CA LEU A 72 7.32 -6.03 15.88
C LEU A 72 5.97 -6.74 16.03
N SER A 73 5.72 -7.45 17.13
CA SER A 73 4.45 -8.17 17.32
C SER A 73 3.25 -7.25 17.51
N THR A 74 3.47 -6.05 18.08
CA THR A 74 2.44 -5.04 18.30
C THR A 74 2.51 -3.90 17.29
N PHE A 75 3.61 -3.79 16.56
CA PHE A 75 3.88 -2.75 15.57
C PHE A 75 2.75 -2.58 14.53
N PRO A 76 2.25 -3.63 13.83
CA PRO A 76 1.22 -3.47 12.80
C PRO A 76 -0.06 -2.84 13.35
N LYS A 77 -0.45 -3.23 14.57
CA LYS A 77 -1.63 -2.69 15.24
C LYS A 77 -1.44 -1.20 15.52
N VAL A 78 -0.30 -0.81 16.08
CA VAL A 78 0.02 0.60 16.37
C VAL A 78 0.12 1.41 15.07
N LEU A 79 0.69 0.86 14.01
CA LEU A 79 0.72 1.47 12.67
C LEU A 79 -0.71 1.73 12.19
N GLY A 80 -1.58 0.72 12.23
CA GLY A 80 -3.00 0.87 11.84
C GLY A 80 -3.74 1.91 12.66
N ASP A 81 -3.52 1.93 13.99
CA ASP A 81 -4.09 2.95 14.88
C ASP A 81 -3.65 4.37 14.50
N LYS A 82 -2.35 4.58 14.25
CA LYS A 82 -1.80 5.89 13.86
C LYS A 82 -2.28 6.36 12.49
N ILE A 83 -2.35 5.46 11.51
CA ILE A 83 -2.91 5.76 10.18
C ILE A 83 -4.37 6.20 10.35
N TRP A 84 -5.17 5.43 11.08
CA TRP A 84 -6.56 5.77 11.33
C TRP A 84 -6.71 7.12 12.03
N ASP A 85 -5.97 7.37 13.12
CA ASP A 85 -6.04 8.62 13.87
C ASP A 85 -5.70 9.82 12.96
N LEU A 86 -4.66 9.68 12.13
CA LEU A 86 -4.24 10.71 11.19
C LEU A 86 -5.35 11.02 10.18
N PHE A 87 -5.85 10.01 9.47
CA PHE A 87 -6.83 10.22 8.41
C PHE A 87 -8.23 10.59 8.92
N HIS A 88 -8.65 10.02 10.05
CA HIS A 88 -9.89 10.40 10.72
C HIS A 88 -9.85 11.88 11.15
N SER A 89 -8.70 12.37 11.63
CA SER A 89 -8.55 13.76 12.08
C SER A 89 -8.65 14.81 10.98
N ILE A 90 -8.42 14.43 9.72
CA ILE A 90 -8.61 15.28 8.54
C ILE A 90 -9.95 15.04 7.83
N GLY A 91 -10.86 14.28 8.47
CA GLY A 91 -12.24 14.08 8.00
C GLY A 91 -12.39 13.09 6.85
N GLN A 92 -11.41 12.20 6.64
CA GLN A 92 -11.53 11.15 5.62
C GLN A 92 -12.40 10.00 6.12
N THR A 93 -13.35 9.57 5.30
CA THR A 93 -14.34 8.55 5.63
C THR A 93 -14.21 7.28 4.82
N ASP A 94 -13.68 7.38 3.59
CA ASP A 94 -13.67 6.30 2.61
C ASP A 94 -12.33 6.26 1.86
N PHE A 95 -11.88 5.04 1.57
CA PHE A 95 -10.65 4.76 0.86
C PHE A 95 -10.86 3.72 -0.23
N TYR A 96 -9.94 3.73 -1.17
CA TYR A 96 -9.80 2.77 -2.25
C TYR A 96 -8.46 2.07 -2.11
N LEU A 97 -8.48 0.75 -1.97
CA LEU A 97 -7.28 -0.08 -1.94
C LEU A 97 -7.02 -0.67 -3.32
N ILE A 98 -5.84 -0.44 -3.88
CA ILE A 98 -5.48 -0.90 -5.23
C ILE A 98 -3.97 -1.13 -5.34
N SER A 99 -3.54 -2.24 -5.95
CA SER A 99 -2.12 -2.50 -6.25
C SER A 99 -1.64 -1.76 -7.51
N HIS A 100 -0.36 -1.43 -7.61
CA HIS A 100 0.22 -0.80 -8.81
C HIS A 100 0.07 -1.65 -10.10
N LEU A 101 0.21 -2.96 -10.00
CA LEU A 101 -0.03 -3.92 -11.08
C LEU A 101 -1.26 -4.77 -10.78
N LYS A 102 -1.90 -5.31 -11.83
CA LYS A 102 -2.97 -6.30 -11.71
C LYS A 102 -2.39 -7.69 -11.36
N LEU A 103 -1.89 -7.79 -10.14
CA LEU A 103 -1.32 -9.00 -9.55
C LEU A 103 -2.20 -9.50 -8.41
N ASP A 104 -2.07 -10.78 -8.10
CA ASP A 104 -2.80 -11.38 -6.98
C ASP A 104 -2.32 -10.77 -5.65
N LEU A 105 -3.26 -10.28 -4.83
CA LEU A 105 -2.96 -9.85 -3.46
C LEU A 105 -2.51 -11.02 -2.57
N PHE A 106 -2.77 -12.25 -2.98
CA PHE A 106 -2.23 -13.46 -2.37
C PHE A 106 -0.99 -13.92 -3.15
N GLY A 107 0.19 -13.71 -2.58
CA GLY A 107 1.45 -14.17 -3.16
C GLY A 107 1.68 -15.66 -2.90
N ASN A 108 2.66 -15.98 -2.05
CA ASN A 108 3.01 -17.34 -1.69
C ASN A 108 2.15 -17.89 -0.53
N LEU A 109 1.03 -18.52 -0.88
CA LEU A 109 0.14 -19.22 0.07
C LEU A 109 0.80 -20.41 0.80
N ASN A 110 1.95 -20.90 0.34
CA ASN A 110 2.69 -21.97 1.01
C ASN A 110 3.60 -21.46 2.14
N ASN A 111 3.69 -20.14 2.33
CA ASN A 111 4.48 -19.54 3.39
C ASN A 111 3.91 -19.95 4.77
N LYS A 112 4.78 -20.44 5.67
CA LYS A 112 4.40 -20.95 6.99
C LYS A 112 4.51 -19.91 8.11
N TYR A 113 4.90 -18.67 7.80
CA TYR A 113 5.04 -17.62 8.79
C TYR A 113 3.67 -17.18 9.34
N LYS A 114 3.44 -17.42 10.64
CA LYS A 114 2.11 -17.29 11.27
C LYS A 114 1.45 -15.92 11.04
N PRO A 115 2.13 -14.76 11.19
CA PRO A 115 1.50 -13.46 10.94
C PRO A 115 1.00 -13.27 9.51
N LEU A 116 1.75 -13.76 8.51
CA LEU A 116 1.32 -13.70 7.11
C LEU A 116 0.11 -14.62 6.87
N VAL A 117 0.16 -15.86 7.34
CA VAL A 117 -0.96 -16.82 7.23
C VAL A 117 -2.24 -16.25 7.85
N GLN A 118 -2.14 -15.61 9.01
CA GLN A 118 -3.29 -14.95 9.65
C GLN A 118 -3.82 -13.78 8.83
N SER A 119 -2.95 -13.01 8.20
CA SER A 119 -3.33 -11.88 7.34
C SER A 119 -4.02 -12.37 6.06
N TYR A 120 -3.53 -13.45 5.44
CA TYR A 120 -4.23 -14.10 4.31
C TYR A 120 -5.57 -14.69 4.71
N ASN A 121 -5.68 -15.37 5.85
CA ASN A 121 -6.97 -15.87 6.33
C ASN A 121 -7.98 -14.74 6.59
N LYS A 122 -7.53 -13.54 6.98
CA LYS A 122 -8.39 -12.37 7.14
C LYS A 122 -8.77 -11.78 5.78
N LEU A 123 -7.82 -11.63 4.86
CA LEU A 123 -8.08 -11.16 3.50
C LEU A 123 -9.05 -12.10 2.77
N GLU A 124 -8.88 -13.41 2.89
CA GLU A 124 -9.77 -14.44 2.33
C GLU A 124 -11.21 -14.27 2.84
N LYS A 125 -11.40 -13.95 4.13
CA LYS A 125 -12.74 -13.67 4.67
C LYS A 125 -13.36 -12.38 4.13
N ILE A 126 -12.53 -11.41 3.79
CA ILE A 126 -12.97 -10.12 3.22
C ILE A 126 -13.39 -10.30 1.76
N VAL A 127 -12.57 -10.99 0.96
CA VAL A 127 -12.79 -11.11 -0.50
C VAL A 127 -13.57 -12.36 -0.90
N GLY A 128 -13.69 -13.34 -0.01
CA GLY A 128 -14.39 -14.61 -0.25
C GLY A 128 -13.63 -15.61 -1.13
N ALA A 129 -12.34 -15.39 -1.37
CA ALA A 129 -11.49 -16.20 -2.23
C ALA A 129 -10.02 -16.19 -1.76
N LYS A 130 -9.23 -17.15 -2.27
CA LYS A 130 -7.77 -17.25 -2.03
C LYS A 130 -6.91 -16.59 -3.10
N THR A 131 -7.57 -15.87 -4.01
CA THR A 131 -6.95 -15.06 -5.06
C THR A 131 -7.78 -13.80 -5.20
N TYR A 132 -7.14 -12.66 -5.44
CA TYR A 132 -7.84 -11.39 -5.67
C TYR A 132 -6.94 -10.39 -6.37
N TYR A 133 -7.37 -9.90 -7.53
CA TYR A 133 -6.57 -9.05 -8.42
C TYR A 133 -7.15 -7.64 -8.57
N GLU A 134 -8.33 -7.39 -7.99
CA GLU A 134 -9.11 -6.17 -8.18
C GLU A 134 -8.88 -5.17 -7.04
N ALA A 135 -9.84 -4.29 -6.75
CA ALA A 135 -9.71 -3.23 -5.76
C ALA A 135 -10.80 -3.28 -4.68
N LEU A 136 -10.50 -2.73 -3.50
CA LEU A 136 -11.46 -2.62 -2.41
C LEU A 136 -11.88 -1.17 -2.23
N LYS A 137 -13.17 -0.93 -1.99
CA LYS A 137 -13.64 0.31 -1.36
C LYS A 137 -13.94 0.03 0.11
N ILE A 138 -13.40 0.85 0.99
CA ILE A 138 -13.39 0.60 2.43
C ILE A 138 -13.77 1.86 3.20
N GLY A 139 -14.43 1.69 4.35
CA GLY A 139 -14.67 2.81 5.27
C GLY A 139 -13.47 3.05 6.18
N ILE A 140 -13.44 4.22 6.82
CA ILE A 140 -12.41 4.59 7.79
C ILE A 140 -12.27 3.56 8.92
N ASP A 141 -13.38 2.95 9.36
CA ASP A 141 -13.36 1.93 10.42
C ASP A 141 -12.62 0.64 10.01
N ASP A 142 -12.61 0.32 8.70
CA ASP A 142 -11.93 -0.85 8.14
C ASP A 142 -10.41 -0.60 7.93
N LEU A 143 -9.98 0.67 7.96
CA LEU A 143 -8.62 1.10 7.63
C LEU A 143 -7.56 0.49 8.55
N LYS A 144 -7.85 0.36 9.85
CA LYS A 144 -6.91 -0.21 10.85
C LYS A 144 -6.57 -1.66 10.53
N GLU A 145 -7.59 -2.46 10.26
CA GLU A 145 -7.44 -3.88 10.00
C GLU A 145 -6.74 -4.10 8.65
N LEU A 146 -7.16 -3.38 7.60
CA LEU A 146 -6.51 -3.52 6.30
C LEU A 146 -5.07 -3.01 6.30
N SER A 147 -4.74 -1.92 7.00
CA SER A 147 -3.34 -1.50 7.16
C SER A 147 -2.48 -2.58 7.81
N THR A 148 -3.04 -3.30 8.79
CA THR A 148 -2.35 -4.43 9.45
C THR A 148 -2.14 -5.60 8.50
N ILE A 149 -3.17 -5.96 7.71
CA ILE A 149 -3.09 -7.05 6.72
C ILE A 149 -2.03 -6.72 5.68
N ILE A 150 -2.12 -5.52 5.08
CA ILE A 150 -1.20 -5.08 4.02
C ILE A 150 0.24 -4.99 4.53
N PHE A 151 0.46 -4.48 5.75
CA PHE A 151 1.80 -4.48 6.34
C PHE A 151 2.44 -5.88 6.34
N TRP A 152 1.71 -6.90 6.78
CA TRP A 152 2.26 -8.26 6.82
C TRP A 152 2.47 -8.87 5.45
N ILE A 153 1.57 -8.60 4.50
CA ILE A 153 1.69 -9.03 3.10
C ILE A 153 2.96 -8.42 2.50
N THR A 154 3.07 -7.09 2.48
CA THR A 154 4.23 -6.38 1.91
C THR A 154 5.55 -6.71 2.62
N ARG A 155 5.52 -6.97 3.94
CA ARG A 155 6.74 -7.30 4.69
C ARG A 155 7.22 -8.73 4.46
N CYS A 156 6.31 -9.69 4.29
CA CYS A 156 6.65 -11.12 4.37
C CYS A 156 6.46 -11.89 3.08
N ASP A 157 5.89 -11.28 2.03
CA ASP A 157 5.61 -11.95 0.78
C ASP A 157 6.06 -11.14 -0.44
N MET A 158 7.26 -11.47 -0.94
CA MET A 158 7.82 -10.85 -2.15
C MET A 158 7.08 -11.26 -3.43
N SER A 159 6.20 -12.26 -3.38
CA SER A 159 5.37 -12.67 -4.52
C SER A 159 4.06 -11.87 -4.59
N SER A 160 3.72 -11.11 -3.55
CA SER A 160 2.59 -10.16 -3.58
C SER A 160 2.99 -8.83 -4.23
N PRO A 161 2.05 -8.03 -4.76
CA PRO A 161 2.38 -6.72 -5.33
C PRO A 161 3.11 -5.81 -4.33
N GLU A 162 4.26 -5.28 -4.76
CA GLU A 162 5.13 -4.44 -3.94
C GLU A 162 4.43 -3.17 -3.44
N TYR A 163 3.74 -2.47 -4.34
CA TYR A 163 2.99 -1.26 -4.02
C TYR A 163 1.49 -1.55 -3.99
N ILE A 164 0.90 -1.40 -2.80
CA ILE A 164 -0.54 -1.45 -2.55
C ILE A 164 -0.95 -0.11 -1.94
N PHE A 165 -1.71 0.67 -2.70
CA PHE A 165 -2.12 2.01 -2.35
C PHE A 165 -3.46 2.04 -1.65
N PHE A 166 -3.60 2.97 -0.72
CA PHE A 166 -4.84 3.46 -0.14
C PHE A 166 -5.05 4.89 -0.64
N ALA A 167 -6.01 5.10 -1.53
CA ALA A 167 -6.38 6.43 -2.03
C ALA A 167 -7.65 6.94 -1.33
N THR A 168 -7.67 8.20 -0.91
CA THR A 168 -8.87 8.80 -0.32
C THR A 168 -9.95 9.01 -1.38
N ALA A 169 -11.22 8.87 -0.98
CA ALA A 169 -12.35 9.02 -1.90
C ALA A 169 -12.50 10.43 -2.49
N ASP A 170 -11.97 11.45 -1.82
CA ASP A 170 -11.92 12.82 -2.34
C ASP A 170 -10.80 13.05 -3.37
N ASN A 171 -10.01 12.00 -3.69
CA ASN A 171 -8.92 12.01 -4.66
C ASN A 171 -7.77 12.98 -4.29
N ARG A 172 -7.60 13.33 -3.01
CA ARG A 172 -6.58 14.32 -2.56
C ARG A 172 -5.34 13.70 -1.95
N LEU A 173 -5.41 12.47 -1.48
CA LEU A 173 -4.31 11.78 -0.81
C LEU A 173 -4.23 10.33 -1.30
N SER A 174 -3.02 9.80 -1.42
CA SER A 174 -2.77 8.36 -1.47
C SER A 174 -1.64 8.00 -0.50
N PHE A 175 -1.63 6.76 -0.02
CA PHE A 175 -0.46 6.24 0.67
C PHE A 175 -0.26 4.76 0.43
N ASN A 176 0.97 4.28 0.58
CA ASN A 176 1.28 2.86 0.72
C ASN A 176 2.18 2.61 1.93
N ILE A 177 2.14 1.38 2.43
CA ILE A 177 2.96 0.91 3.55
C ILE A 177 4.08 0.06 2.97
N CYS A 178 5.34 0.45 3.16
CA CYS A 178 6.46 -0.36 2.69
C CYS A 178 6.78 -1.53 3.63
N LYS A 179 7.68 -2.42 3.21
CA LYS A 179 8.13 -3.59 4.02
C LYS A 179 8.75 -3.23 5.37
N TYR A 180 9.19 -1.98 5.55
CA TYR A 180 9.74 -1.45 6.79
C TYR A 180 8.68 -0.83 7.72
N GLY A 181 7.43 -0.73 7.25
CA GLY A 181 6.34 -0.09 7.98
C GLY A 181 6.42 1.44 7.98
N ASN A 182 7.11 2.05 7.02
CA ASN A 182 6.98 3.48 6.73
C ASN A 182 5.74 3.72 5.88
N ILE A 183 5.16 4.91 6.03
CA ILE A 183 4.04 5.36 5.22
C ILE A 183 4.61 6.29 4.15
N HIS A 184 4.50 5.89 2.88
CA HIS A 184 4.77 6.76 1.75
C HIS A 184 3.46 7.48 1.44
N LEU A 185 3.36 8.75 1.83
CA LEU A 185 2.18 9.57 1.62
C LEU A 185 2.41 10.48 0.41
N THR A 186 1.46 10.49 -0.53
CA THR A 186 1.39 11.45 -1.62
C THR A 186 0.18 12.34 -1.41
N GLU A 187 0.43 13.65 -1.38
CA GLU A 187 -0.61 14.68 -1.38
C GLU A 187 -0.73 15.29 -2.77
N TYR A 188 -1.95 15.29 -3.33
CA TYR A 188 -2.21 15.83 -4.66
C TYR A 188 -2.66 17.30 -4.58
N GLY A 189 -2.03 18.13 -5.41
CA GLY A 189 -2.22 19.58 -5.46
C GLY A 189 -1.15 20.37 -4.70
N ASN A 190 -1.36 21.67 -4.55
CA ASN A 190 -0.40 22.60 -3.94
C ASN A 190 -0.65 22.83 -2.43
N ILE A 191 -1.64 22.16 -1.84
CA ILE A 191 -2.05 22.36 -0.46
C ILE A 191 -1.46 21.24 0.39
N GLU A 192 -0.81 21.61 1.49
CA GLU A 192 -0.37 20.67 2.50
C GLU A 192 -1.50 20.38 3.50
N ILE A 193 -2.01 19.16 3.45
CA ILE A 193 -3.06 18.62 4.30
C ILE A 193 -2.45 17.99 5.56
N VAL A 194 -1.43 17.14 5.39
CA VAL A 194 -0.79 16.40 6.50
C VAL A 194 0.48 17.12 6.96
N ASN A 195 0.32 18.26 7.62
CA ASN A 195 1.48 19.04 8.09
C ASN A 195 2.16 18.43 9.33
N ASP A 196 3.39 18.91 9.60
CA ASP A 196 4.20 18.54 10.76
C ASP A 196 3.47 18.60 12.11
N LYS A 197 2.65 19.63 12.33
CA LYS A 197 1.92 19.80 13.59
C LYS A 197 0.91 18.67 13.77
N LEU A 198 0.24 18.26 12.70
CA LEU A 198 -0.70 17.16 12.70
C LEU A 198 0.02 15.83 12.93
N MET A 199 1.12 15.57 12.21
CA MET A 199 1.91 14.34 12.38
C MET A 199 2.41 14.19 13.83
N LYS A 200 3.02 15.25 14.39
CA LYS A 200 3.54 15.26 15.75
C LYS A 200 2.46 14.99 16.81
N ARG A 201 1.22 15.43 16.58
CA ARG A 201 0.08 15.15 17.47
C ARG A 201 -0.13 13.65 17.68
N PHE A 202 0.17 12.83 16.68
CA PHE A 202 0.03 11.37 16.71
C PHE A 202 1.37 10.65 16.87
N GLY A 203 2.44 11.37 17.21
CA GLY A 203 3.79 10.81 17.35
C GLY A 203 4.36 10.30 16.03
N LEU A 204 3.91 10.87 14.91
CA LEU A 204 4.47 10.63 13.58
C LEU A 204 5.49 11.71 13.24
N TYR A 205 6.49 11.38 12.43
CA TYR A 205 7.48 12.33 11.92
C TYR A 205 7.96 11.93 10.53
N GLU A 206 8.39 12.92 9.75
CA GLU A 206 9.00 12.70 8.45
C GLU A 206 10.45 12.23 8.58
N ILE A 207 10.85 11.31 7.70
CA ILE A 207 12.20 10.78 7.55
C ILE A 207 12.64 10.92 6.09
N THR A 208 13.95 10.92 5.86
CA THR A 208 14.53 11.01 4.51
C THR A 208 14.88 9.65 3.93
N ASP A 209 15.11 8.66 4.79
CA ASP A 209 15.70 7.37 4.42
C ASP A 209 15.08 6.22 5.20
N GLU A 210 15.05 5.05 4.58
CA GLU A 210 14.51 3.82 5.15
C GLU A 210 15.63 2.92 5.69
N PHE A 211 15.55 2.49 6.95
CA PHE A 211 16.58 1.65 7.55
C PHE A 211 16.00 0.51 8.40
N GLU A 212 16.46 -0.72 8.16
CA GLU A 212 16.30 -1.84 9.10
C GLU A 212 17.37 -1.81 10.19
N ARG A 213 17.02 -2.34 11.36
CA ARG A 213 17.99 -2.67 12.41
C ARG A 213 18.28 -4.16 12.34
N PHE A 214 19.52 -4.49 12.04
CA PHE A 214 20.03 -5.85 12.12
C PHE A 214 20.68 -6.07 13.50
N SER A 215 20.47 -7.24 14.07
CA SER A 215 21.25 -7.78 15.20
C SER A 215 22.69 -8.04 14.79
N GLU A 216 23.56 -8.27 15.77
CA GLU A 216 24.94 -8.73 15.54
C GLU A 216 25.00 -10.09 14.80
N SER A 217 23.93 -10.89 14.82
CA SER A 217 23.81 -12.16 14.10
C SER A 217 23.21 -12.03 12.69
N GLY A 218 22.94 -10.80 12.23
CA GLY A 218 22.34 -10.54 10.92
C GLY A 218 20.83 -10.79 10.85
N ILE A 219 20.19 -11.17 11.96
CA ILE A 219 18.73 -11.26 12.08
C ILE A 219 18.15 -9.85 12.17
N ILE A 220 17.05 -9.56 11.49
CA ILE A 220 16.32 -8.29 11.64
C ILE A 220 15.74 -8.21 13.06
N ASP A 221 16.36 -7.39 13.91
CA ASP A 221 15.95 -7.17 15.31
C ASP A 221 14.79 -6.17 15.43
N GLY A 222 14.55 -5.38 14.38
CA GLY A 222 13.46 -4.42 14.34
C GLY A 222 13.79 -3.22 13.44
N ARG A 223 13.20 -2.08 13.77
CA ARG A 223 13.41 -0.82 13.05
C ARG A 223 14.57 -0.04 13.65
N ARG A 224 15.34 0.69 12.82
CA ARG A 224 16.30 1.67 13.33
C ARG A 224 15.56 2.93 13.71
N LEU A 225 15.45 3.18 15.01
CA LEU A 225 14.91 4.41 15.57
C LEU A 225 15.85 5.58 15.31
N LYS A 226 15.31 6.80 15.22
CA LYS A 226 16.15 8.00 15.04
C LYS A 226 16.91 8.20 16.36
N LYS A 227 18.25 8.11 16.33
CA LYS A 227 19.09 8.52 17.45
C LYS A 227 19.21 10.04 17.48
#